data_AF-K1TRP5-F1
#
_entry.id   AF-K1TRP5-F1
#
_cell.length_a   1.000
_cell.length_b   1.000
_cell.length_c   1.000
_cell.angle_alpha   90.00
_cell.angle_beta   90.00
_cell.angle_gamma   90.00
#
_symmetry.space_group_name_H-M   'P 1'
#
loop_
_entity.id
_entity.type
_entity.pdbx_description
1 polymer ?
#
loop_
_entity_poly.entity_id
_entity_poly.type
_entity_poly.pdbx_seq_one_letter_code
_entity_poly.pdbx_strand_id
1 'polypeptide(L)'
;EASDTSGQSVPKSKFRKKSQQEQAAAAKLHMESQGEKLEQAREKLAKQKPPKKPGPVKRIGRVASGSVHSFVHGKIFEVEQENVGTEGAHRSELVGETALRHGSRFVRRKVREHPAKVVRKAEARYTKYTADYHFHTAAQEHPELTKNALTRYWQKQRLRRQYRKQAKEAAKQSAAAAGKTATATERMTARAVEFVKSHPAGAVIAVLCVLLLFAMQSCSSTMLMLGNAGAGALGASTYPCEDRDMLAAEAAYCTLEDDLQHYLDTYESTHDYD
;
A
#
# COMPACT_ATOMS: atom_id res chain seq x y z
N GLU A 1 -8.12 -44.30 27.37
CA GLU A 1 -8.94 -44.63 26.18
C GLU A 1 -8.69 -43.58 25.12
N ALA A 2 -7.83 -43.89 24.14
CA ALA A 2 -7.57 -43.01 23.00
C ALA A 2 -8.38 -43.56 21.82
N SER A 3 -9.42 -42.85 21.42
CA SER A 3 -10.29 -43.22 20.31
C SER A 3 -9.55 -43.03 18.99
N ASP A 4 -9.04 -44.12 18.44
CA ASP A 4 -8.66 -44.22 17.03
C ASP A 4 -9.87 -43.90 16.15
N THR A 5 -9.93 -42.69 15.60
CA THR A 5 -10.86 -42.37 14.52
C THR A 5 -10.36 -43.05 13.26
N SER A 6 -10.78 -44.30 13.09
CA SER A 6 -10.65 -45.11 11.88
C SER A 6 -11.09 -44.29 10.66
N GLY A 7 -10.10 -43.80 9.91
CA GLY A 7 -10.31 -43.11 8.64
C GLY A 7 -10.78 -44.12 7.60
N GLN A 8 -12.10 -44.25 7.45
CA GLN A 8 -12.72 -45.00 6.35
C GLN A 8 -12.21 -44.43 5.02
N SER A 9 -11.29 -45.15 4.38
CA SER A 9 -10.75 -44.76 3.08
C SER A 9 -11.81 -45.04 2.00
N VAL A 10 -12.62 -44.03 1.70
CA VAL A 10 -13.63 -44.11 0.64
C VAL A 10 -12.93 -44.23 -0.73
N PRO A 11 -13.32 -45.18 -1.60
CA PRO A 11 -12.65 -45.40 -2.88
C PRO A 11 -12.70 -44.15 -3.77
N LYS A 12 -11.51 -43.66 -4.15
CA LYS A 12 -11.32 -42.45 -4.96
C LYS A 12 -11.58 -42.75 -6.45
N SER A 13 -12.84 -42.71 -6.87
CA SER A 13 -13.21 -42.72 -8.30
C SER A 13 -12.91 -41.35 -8.95
N LYS A 14 -12.27 -41.35 -10.13
CA LYS A 14 -11.92 -40.14 -10.90
C LYS A 14 -13.13 -39.31 -11.34
N PHE A 15 -14.34 -39.89 -11.34
CA PHE A 15 -15.58 -39.23 -11.77
C PHE A 15 -16.52 -38.85 -10.62
N ARG A 16 -16.15 -39.12 -9.37
CA ARG A 16 -17.01 -38.81 -8.22
C ARG A 16 -16.91 -37.32 -7.85
N LYS A 17 -18.06 -36.63 -7.83
CA LYS A 17 -18.16 -35.30 -7.23
C LYS A 17 -18.04 -35.43 -5.71
N LYS A 18 -17.04 -34.75 -5.11
CA LYS A 18 -16.85 -34.74 -3.66
C LYS A 18 -18.05 -34.08 -2.98
N SER A 19 -18.51 -34.62 -1.86
CA SER A 19 -19.55 -33.98 -1.04
C SER A 19 -19.02 -32.65 -0.47
N GLN A 20 -19.92 -31.75 -0.06
CA GLN A 20 -19.52 -30.47 0.55
C GLN A 20 -18.74 -30.67 1.85
N GLN A 21 -19.06 -31.73 2.60
CA GLN A 21 -18.34 -32.14 3.82
C GLN A 21 -16.91 -32.60 3.51
N GLU A 22 -16.72 -33.44 2.48
CA GLU A 22 -15.39 -33.85 2.03
C GLU A 22 -14.56 -32.67 1.51
N GLN A 23 -15.20 -31.68 0.90
CA GLN A 23 -14.52 -30.47 0.41
C GLN A 23 -14.05 -29.58 1.56
N ALA A 24 -14.91 -29.34 2.56
CA ALA A 24 -14.51 -28.55 3.74
C ALA A 24 -13.43 -29.26 4.57
N ALA A 25 -13.54 -30.59 4.75
CA ALA A 25 -12.51 -31.38 5.42
C ALA A 25 -11.17 -31.30 4.67
N ALA A 26 -11.18 -31.44 3.33
CA ALA A 26 -9.98 -31.26 2.53
C ALA A 26 -9.41 -29.83 2.60
N ALA A 27 -10.27 -28.81 2.61
CA ALA A 27 -9.85 -27.42 2.76
C ALA A 27 -9.23 -27.16 4.14
N LYS A 28 -9.78 -27.74 5.19
CA LYS A 28 -9.22 -27.69 6.56
C LYS A 28 -7.83 -28.29 6.62
N LEU A 29 -7.62 -29.49 6.07
CA LEU A 29 -6.30 -30.13 5.98
C LEU A 29 -5.28 -29.28 5.20
N HIS A 30 -5.72 -28.64 4.11
CA HIS A 30 -4.86 -27.73 3.36
C HIS A 30 -4.52 -26.46 4.13
N MET A 31 -5.47 -25.89 4.89
CA MET A 31 -5.23 -24.75 5.76
C MET A 31 -4.21 -25.09 6.85
N GLU A 32 -4.41 -26.20 7.56
CA GLU A 32 -3.53 -26.66 8.65
C GLU A 32 -2.11 -26.94 8.15
N SER A 33 -1.96 -27.72 7.07
CA SER A 33 -0.65 -28.02 6.48
C SER A 33 0.11 -26.79 5.95
N GLN A 34 -0.60 -25.69 5.63
CA GLN A 34 0.04 -24.42 5.24
C GLN A 34 0.32 -23.55 6.46
N GLY A 35 -0.46 -23.66 7.53
CA GLY A 35 -0.18 -23.07 8.84
C GLY A 35 1.16 -23.58 9.38
N GLU A 36 1.36 -24.91 9.39
CA GLU A 36 2.63 -25.51 9.79
C GLU A 36 3.82 -25.00 8.97
N LYS A 37 3.65 -24.87 7.64
CA LYS A 37 4.71 -24.35 6.74
C LYS A 37 4.99 -22.87 6.99
N LEU A 38 3.97 -22.09 7.34
CA LEU A 38 4.09 -20.70 7.69
C LEU A 38 4.84 -20.54 9.01
N GLU A 39 4.53 -21.35 10.02
CA GLU A 39 5.23 -21.36 11.31
C GLU A 39 6.70 -21.76 11.14
N GLN A 40 6.99 -22.83 10.40
CA GLN A 40 8.37 -23.20 10.07
C GLN A 40 9.13 -22.09 9.33
N ALA A 41 8.44 -21.37 8.42
CA ALA A 41 9.04 -20.24 7.72
C ALA A 41 9.30 -19.05 8.65
N ARG A 42 8.36 -18.76 9.57
CA ARG A 42 8.51 -17.72 10.60
C ARG A 42 9.63 -18.05 11.56
N GLU A 43 9.76 -19.30 11.98
CA GLU A 43 10.85 -19.76 12.84
C GLU A 43 12.21 -19.59 12.16
N LYS A 44 12.31 -19.94 10.87
CA LYS A 44 13.53 -19.70 10.05
C LYS A 44 13.84 -18.21 9.90
N LEU A 45 12.83 -17.35 9.82
CA LEU A 45 13.01 -15.90 9.78
C LEU A 45 13.43 -15.34 11.15
N ALA A 46 12.87 -15.85 12.25
CA ALA A 46 13.22 -15.45 13.61
C ALA A 46 14.67 -15.85 13.98
N LYS A 47 15.12 -17.02 13.51
CA LYS A 47 16.54 -17.45 13.62
C LYS A 47 17.49 -16.58 12.79
N GLN A 48 16.99 -15.78 11.85
CA GLN A 48 17.80 -14.86 11.07
C GLN A 48 18.14 -13.61 11.90
N LYS A 49 19.43 -13.32 12.06
CA LYS A 49 19.87 -12.09 12.74
C LYS A 49 19.32 -10.85 12.02
N PRO A 50 18.77 -9.86 12.75
CA PRO A 50 18.25 -8.64 12.16
C PRO A 50 19.36 -7.87 11.41
N PRO A 51 19.03 -7.13 10.34
CA PRO A 51 20.02 -6.40 9.58
C PRO A 51 20.68 -5.33 10.45
N LYS A 52 22.01 -5.39 10.59
CA LYS A 52 22.80 -4.34 11.25
C LYS A 52 22.58 -3.02 10.52
N LYS A 53 22.17 -1.96 11.24
CA LYS A 53 22.04 -0.61 10.68
C LYS A 53 23.39 -0.19 10.07
N PRO A 54 23.41 0.47 8.90
CA PRO A 54 24.67 0.97 8.35
C PRO A 54 25.27 1.99 9.33
N GLY A 55 26.53 1.78 9.70
CA GLY A 55 27.25 2.66 10.62
C GLY A 55 27.35 4.09 10.09
N PRO A 56 27.60 5.09 10.97
CA PRO A 56 27.63 6.51 10.62
C PRO A 56 28.57 6.81 9.46
N VAL A 57 29.75 6.18 9.42
CA VAL A 57 30.73 6.32 8.34
C VAL A 57 30.17 5.86 6.97
N LYS A 58 29.40 4.76 6.94
CA LYS A 58 28.73 4.29 5.72
C LYS A 58 27.57 5.18 5.28
N ARG A 59 26.94 5.94 6.19
CA ARG A 59 25.91 6.92 5.85
C ARG A 59 26.51 8.16 5.22
N ILE A 60 27.56 8.70 5.83
CA ILE A 60 28.29 9.88 5.33
C ILE A 60 28.92 9.58 3.97
N GLY A 61 29.59 8.44 3.83
CA GLY A 61 30.17 8.02 2.55
C GLY A 61 29.13 7.84 1.43
N ARG A 62 27.87 7.50 1.76
CA ARG A 62 26.80 7.35 0.77
C ARG A 62 26.33 8.71 0.23
N VAL A 63 26.24 9.71 1.10
CA VAL A 63 25.87 11.09 0.72
C VAL A 63 26.98 11.72 -0.13
N ALA A 64 28.23 11.59 0.28
CA ALA A 64 29.39 12.09 -0.48
C ALA A 64 29.58 11.36 -1.83
N SER A 65 29.34 10.04 -1.88
CA SER A 65 29.42 9.30 -3.16
C SER A 65 28.35 9.72 -4.16
N GLY A 66 27.18 10.17 -3.70
CA GLY A 66 26.10 10.64 -4.56
C GLY A 66 26.45 11.95 -5.26
N SER A 67 27.01 12.92 -4.52
CA SER A 67 27.37 14.24 -5.07
C SER A 67 28.58 14.18 -6.02
N VAL A 68 29.60 13.39 -5.68
CA VAL A 68 30.79 13.24 -6.53
C VAL A 68 30.45 12.51 -7.84
N HIS A 69 29.59 11.49 -7.78
CA HIS A 69 29.16 10.77 -8.99
C HIS A 69 28.39 11.71 -9.95
N SER A 70 27.50 12.57 -9.45
CA SER A 70 26.77 13.53 -10.29
C SER A 70 27.68 14.54 -11.00
N PHE A 71 28.67 15.09 -10.28
CA PHE A 71 29.62 16.06 -10.85
C PHE A 71 30.56 15.44 -11.88
N VAL A 72 31.02 14.22 -11.61
CA VAL A 72 31.91 13.49 -12.51
C VAL A 72 31.16 13.08 -13.79
N HIS A 73 29.90 12.64 -13.70
CA HIS A 73 29.08 12.38 -14.90
C HIS A 73 28.80 13.63 -15.73
N GLY A 74 28.59 14.79 -15.11
CA GLY A 74 28.39 16.06 -15.84
C GLY A 74 29.60 16.47 -16.68
N LYS A 75 30.81 16.43 -16.09
CA LYS A 75 32.05 16.79 -16.80
C LYS A 75 32.52 15.75 -17.81
N ILE A 76 32.23 14.47 -17.57
CA ILE A 76 32.56 13.41 -18.53
C ILE A 76 31.64 13.49 -19.75
N PHE A 77 30.36 13.82 -19.58
CA PHE A 77 29.42 13.97 -20.70
C PHE A 77 29.78 15.14 -21.63
N GLU A 78 30.31 16.24 -21.07
CA GLU A 78 30.79 17.40 -21.83
C GLU A 78 32.01 17.08 -22.70
N VAL A 79 32.91 16.18 -22.25
CA VAL A 79 34.14 15.81 -22.98
C VAL A 79 33.92 14.62 -23.92
N GLU A 80 32.99 13.71 -23.61
CA GLU A 80 32.66 12.54 -24.44
C GLU A 80 31.96 12.93 -25.76
N GLN A 81 31.25 14.07 -25.79
CA GLN A 81 30.53 14.54 -26.99
C GLN A 81 31.45 14.94 -28.15
N GLU A 82 32.75 15.15 -27.90
CA GLU A 82 33.72 15.61 -28.91
C GLU A 82 34.56 14.46 -29.51
N ASN A 83 34.52 13.24 -28.96
CA ASN A 83 35.34 12.14 -29.47
C ASN A 83 34.71 10.75 -29.31
N VAL A 84 34.10 10.25 -30.40
CA VAL A 84 33.38 8.97 -30.47
C VAL A 84 34.28 7.75 -30.23
N GLY A 85 35.60 7.88 -30.42
CA GLY A 85 36.57 6.79 -30.26
C GLY A 85 36.87 6.40 -28.82
N THR A 86 36.80 7.36 -27.89
CA THR A 86 37.02 7.13 -26.45
C THR A 86 35.73 6.76 -25.71
N GLU A 87 34.58 7.09 -26.28
CA GLU A 87 33.24 6.78 -25.73
C GLU A 87 32.99 5.25 -25.68
N GLY A 88 33.47 4.50 -26.66
CA GLY A 88 33.28 3.04 -26.75
C GLY A 88 34.09 2.23 -25.73
N ALA A 89 35.36 2.59 -25.51
CA ALA A 89 36.22 1.90 -24.55
C ALA A 89 35.74 2.15 -23.11
N HIS A 90 35.49 3.41 -22.75
CA HIS A 90 35.11 3.78 -21.39
C HIS A 90 33.71 3.28 -21.02
N ARG A 91 32.71 3.31 -21.93
CA ARG A 91 31.39 2.74 -21.64
C ARG A 91 31.41 1.22 -21.47
N SER A 92 32.29 0.51 -22.18
CA SER A 92 32.41 -0.94 -22.01
C SER A 92 32.97 -1.32 -20.64
N GLU A 93 33.92 -0.54 -20.11
CA GLU A 93 34.48 -0.71 -18.78
C GLU A 93 33.48 -0.32 -17.69
N LEU A 94 32.81 0.83 -17.85
CA LEU A 94 31.81 1.31 -16.89
C LEU A 94 30.62 0.35 -16.79
N VAL A 95 30.14 -0.20 -17.91
CA VAL A 95 29.08 -1.21 -17.94
C VAL A 95 29.55 -2.52 -17.33
N GLY A 96 30.80 -2.94 -17.57
CA GLY A 96 31.40 -4.13 -16.94
C GLY A 96 31.45 -4.01 -15.42
N GLU A 97 31.98 -2.91 -14.90
CA GLU A 97 32.09 -2.68 -13.46
C GLU A 97 30.72 -2.49 -12.78
N THR A 98 29.82 -1.74 -13.40
CA THR A 98 28.47 -1.53 -12.87
C THR A 98 27.67 -2.84 -12.87
N ALA A 99 27.75 -3.64 -13.93
CA ALA A 99 27.10 -4.95 -13.97
C ALA A 99 27.61 -5.88 -12.85
N LEU A 100 28.92 -5.93 -12.61
CA LEU A 100 29.50 -6.74 -11.53
C LEU A 100 29.12 -6.23 -10.12
N ARG A 101 29.15 -4.91 -9.89
CA ARG A 101 28.76 -4.30 -8.60
C ARG A 101 27.25 -4.42 -8.34
N HIS A 102 26.41 -4.24 -9.36
CA HIS A 102 24.97 -4.41 -9.25
C HIS A 102 24.58 -5.88 -9.10
N GLY A 103 25.23 -6.79 -9.83
CA GLY A 103 25.03 -8.24 -9.75
C GLY A 103 25.32 -8.78 -8.34
N SER A 104 26.48 -8.43 -7.78
CA SER A 104 26.84 -8.86 -6.41
C SER A 104 25.90 -8.29 -5.33
N ARG A 105 25.47 -7.03 -5.45
CA ARG A 105 24.48 -6.42 -4.56
C ARG A 105 23.10 -7.08 -4.69
N PHE A 106 22.69 -7.41 -5.91
CA PHE A 106 21.41 -8.06 -6.18
C PHE A 106 21.37 -9.47 -5.57
N VAL A 107 22.41 -10.28 -5.77
CA VAL A 107 22.50 -11.62 -5.17
C VAL A 107 22.48 -11.53 -3.65
N ARG A 108 23.30 -10.64 -3.05
CA ARG A 108 23.31 -10.42 -1.59
C ARG A 108 21.95 -10.00 -1.06
N ARG A 109 21.25 -9.09 -1.76
CA ARG A 109 19.90 -8.65 -1.39
C ARG A 109 18.89 -9.79 -1.52
N LYS A 110 18.97 -10.58 -2.59
CA LYS A 110 18.06 -11.70 -2.85
C LYS A 110 18.20 -12.79 -1.81
N VAL A 111 19.42 -13.20 -1.47
CA VAL A 111 19.70 -14.19 -0.40
C VAL A 111 19.21 -13.68 0.95
N ARG A 112 19.48 -12.41 1.27
CA ARG A 112 19.07 -11.80 2.54
C ARG A 112 17.55 -11.70 2.69
N GLU A 113 16.85 -11.27 1.64
CA GLU A 113 15.40 -11.11 1.65
C GLU A 113 14.64 -12.41 1.38
N HIS A 114 15.32 -13.48 0.96
CA HIS A 114 14.69 -14.76 0.65
C HIS A 114 13.82 -15.31 1.79
N PRO A 115 14.28 -15.42 3.05
CA PRO A 115 13.45 -15.94 4.14
C PRO A 115 12.20 -15.08 4.38
N ALA A 116 12.34 -13.75 4.39
CA ALA A 116 11.18 -12.85 4.55
C ALA A 116 10.18 -12.99 3.38
N LYS A 117 10.68 -13.16 2.15
CA LYS A 117 9.82 -13.43 0.98
C LYS A 117 9.12 -14.78 1.06
N VAL A 118 9.78 -15.80 1.61
CA VAL A 118 9.18 -17.12 1.84
C VAL A 118 8.05 -17.01 2.87
N VAL A 119 8.26 -16.31 3.99
CA VAL A 119 7.22 -16.05 4.99
C VAL A 119 6.03 -15.33 4.37
N ARG A 120 6.24 -14.22 3.65
CA ARG A 120 5.15 -13.49 3.00
C ARG A 120 4.36 -14.35 1.99
N LYS A 121 5.05 -15.22 1.25
CA LYS A 121 4.40 -16.17 0.33
C LYS A 121 3.61 -17.24 1.09
N ALA A 122 4.13 -17.73 2.21
CA ALA A 122 3.46 -18.71 3.06
C ALA A 122 2.22 -18.09 3.74
N GLU A 123 2.33 -16.86 4.25
CA GLU A 123 1.22 -16.06 4.78
C GLU A 123 0.12 -15.87 3.73
N ALA A 124 0.46 -15.40 2.52
CA ALA A 124 -0.52 -15.24 1.45
C ALA A 124 -1.22 -16.57 1.08
N ARG A 125 -0.51 -17.70 1.12
CA ARG A 125 -1.09 -19.03 0.90
C ARG A 125 -1.99 -19.42 2.05
N TYR A 126 -1.54 -19.28 3.28
CA TYR A 126 -2.34 -19.60 4.48
C TYR A 126 -3.63 -18.79 4.51
N THR A 127 -3.56 -17.47 4.30
CA THR A 127 -4.75 -16.60 4.21
C THR A 127 -5.70 -17.07 3.12
N LYS A 128 -5.18 -17.46 1.95
CA LYS A 128 -6.01 -18.00 0.87
C LYS A 128 -6.73 -19.29 1.31
N TYR A 129 -6.01 -20.27 1.85
CA TYR A 129 -6.61 -21.56 2.25
C TYR A 129 -7.53 -21.43 3.46
N THR A 130 -7.27 -20.47 4.35
CA THR A 130 -8.15 -20.13 5.48
C THR A 130 -9.46 -19.55 4.95
N ALA A 131 -9.39 -18.61 3.99
CA ALA A 131 -10.57 -18.08 3.32
C ALA A 131 -11.33 -19.17 2.55
N ASP A 132 -10.63 -20.08 1.85
CA ASP A 132 -11.26 -21.20 1.14
C ASP A 132 -11.95 -22.17 2.13
N TYR A 133 -11.34 -22.45 3.30
CA TYR A 133 -11.95 -23.25 4.35
C TYR A 133 -13.22 -22.60 4.90
N HIS A 134 -13.14 -21.33 5.32
CA HIS A 134 -14.31 -20.59 5.81
C HIS A 134 -15.42 -20.48 4.76
N PHE A 135 -15.06 -20.32 3.48
CA PHE A 135 -16.03 -20.33 2.40
C PHE A 135 -16.76 -21.68 2.29
N HIS A 136 -16.04 -22.79 2.36
CA HIS A 136 -16.64 -24.11 2.31
C HIS A 136 -17.48 -24.43 3.55
N THR A 137 -17.07 -23.98 4.75
CA THR A 137 -17.87 -24.09 5.97
C THR A 137 -19.16 -23.28 5.87
N ALA A 138 -19.07 -22.00 5.48
CA ALA A 138 -20.24 -21.13 5.30
C ALA A 138 -21.16 -21.64 4.17
N ALA A 139 -20.61 -22.29 3.13
CA ALA A 139 -21.40 -22.90 2.07
C ALA A 139 -22.19 -24.14 2.53
N GLN A 140 -21.75 -24.83 3.60
CA GLN A 140 -22.52 -25.91 4.21
C GLN A 140 -23.71 -25.36 5.02
N GLU A 141 -23.48 -24.30 5.77
CA GLU A 141 -24.51 -23.62 6.58
C GLU A 141 -25.53 -22.89 5.68
N HIS A 142 -25.05 -22.29 4.60
CA HIS A 142 -25.85 -21.48 3.67
C HIS A 142 -25.67 -21.94 2.22
N PRO A 143 -26.44 -22.95 1.76
CA PRO A 143 -26.34 -23.44 0.38
C PRO A 143 -26.68 -22.36 -0.67
N GLU A 144 -27.40 -21.31 -0.28
CA GLU A 144 -27.75 -20.16 -1.12
C GLU A 144 -26.53 -19.39 -1.64
N LEU A 145 -25.44 -19.37 -0.88
CA LEU A 145 -24.20 -18.69 -1.27
C LEU A 145 -23.56 -19.30 -2.52
N THR A 146 -23.83 -20.59 -2.78
CA THR A 146 -23.24 -21.34 -3.90
C THR A 146 -24.08 -21.29 -5.17
N LYS A 147 -25.38 -21.00 -5.08
CA LYS A 147 -26.34 -21.14 -6.19
C LYS A 147 -26.19 -20.09 -7.30
N ASN A 148 -25.36 -19.05 -7.10
CA ASN A 148 -25.20 -17.90 -8.01
C ASN A 148 -23.75 -17.58 -8.41
N ALA A 149 -22.91 -18.59 -8.63
CA ALA A 149 -21.49 -18.37 -8.96
C ALA A 149 -21.26 -17.64 -10.31
N LEU A 150 -22.05 -17.96 -11.34
CA LEU A 150 -21.88 -17.42 -12.69
C LEU A 150 -22.28 -15.94 -12.78
N THR A 151 -23.41 -15.56 -12.18
CA THR A 151 -23.87 -14.17 -12.15
C THR A 151 -22.90 -13.29 -11.37
N ARG A 152 -22.41 -13.77 -10.22
CA ARG A 152 -21.35 -13.08 -9.44
C ARG A 152 -20.05 -12.93 -10.22
N TYR A 153 -19.64 -13.94 -10.98
CA TYR A 153 -18.45 -13.85 -11.83
C TYR A 153 -18.60 -12.78 -12.92
N TRP A 154 -19.76 -12.73 -13.59
CA TRP A 154 -20.07 -11.70 -14.58
C TRP A 154 -20.15 -10.30 -13.97
N GLN A 155 -20.79 -10.16 -12.80
CA GLN A 155 -20.86 -8.91 -12.05
C GLN A 155 -19.46 -8.41 -11.67
N LYS A 156 -18.60 -9.30 -11.14
CA LYS A 156 -17.21 -8.99 -10.82
C LYS A 156 -16.41 -8.55 -12.04
N GLN A 157 -16.61 -9.20 -13.18
CA GLN A 157 -15.94 -8.84 -14.43
C GLN A 157 -16.40 -7.47 -14.95
N ARG A 158 -17.70 -7.15 -14.82
CA ARG A 158 -18.25 -5.83 -15.15
C ARG A 158 -17.67 -4.74 -14.25
N LEU A 159 -17.63 -4.99 -12.94
CA LEU A 159 -17.06 -4.06 -11.96
C LEU A 159 -15.58 -3.78 -12.25
N ARG A 160 -14.78 -4.81 -12.54
CA ARG A 160 -13.37 -4.67 -12.94
C ARG A 160 -13.19 -3.82 -14.20
N ARG A 161 -14.09 -3.95 -15.18
CA ARG A 161 -14.06 -3.11 -16.38
C ARG A 161 -14.35 -1.64 -16.04
N GLN A 162 -15.30 -1.38 -15.14
CA GLN A 162 -15.61 -0.02 -14.68
C GLN A 162 -14.44 0.61 -13.93
N TYR A 163 -13.84 -0.09 -12.95
CA TYR A 163 -12.66 0.40 -12.24
C TYR A 163 -11.48 0.69 -13.15
N ARG A 164 -11.24 -0.14 -14.18
CA ARG A 164 -10.19 0.12 -15.17
C ARG A 164 -10.48 1.34 -16.03
N LYS A 165 -11.75 1.60 -16.36
CA LYS A 165 -12.15 2.80 -17.11
C LYS A 165 -11.95 4.05 -16.25
N GLN A 166 -12.42 4.04 -15.01
CA GLN A 166 -12.22 5.13 -14.05
C GLN A 166 -10.73 5.40 -13.79
N ALA A 167 -9.90 4.37 -13.59
CA ALA A 167 -8.46 4.55 -13.42
C ALA A 167 -7.79 5.16 -14.67
N LYS A 168 -8.23 4.79 -15.87
CA LYS A 168 -7.73 5.38 -17.12
C LYS A 168 -8.21 6.83 -17.31
N GLU A 169 -9.44 7.14 -16.93
CA GLU A 169 -10.00 8.49 -16.97
C GLU A 169 -9.31 9.40 -15.95
N ALA A 170 -9.12 8.94 -14.72
CA ALA A 170 -8.34 9.63 -13.71
C ALA A 170 -6.88 9.87 -14.16
N ALA A 171 -6.24 8.86 -14.76
CA ALA A 171 -4.88 9.01 -15.32
C ALA A 171 -4.81 10.02 -16.49
N LYS A 172 -5.85 10.07 -17.34
CA LYS A 172 -5.94 11.07 -18.41
C LYS A 172 -6.19 12.47 -17.86
N GLN A 173 -7.03 12.60 -16.84
CA GLN A 173 -7.28 13.87 -16.16
C GLN A 173 -6.02 14.36 -15.42
N SER A 174 -5.28 13.48 -14.75
CA SER A 174 -4.02 13.83 -14.10
C SER A 174 -2.93 14.20 -15.12
N ALA A 175 -2.86 13.51 -16.27
CA ALA A 175 -1.93 13.86 -17.34
C ALA A 175 -2.29 15.20 -18.01
N ALA A 176 -3.59 15.46 -18.23
CA ALA A 176 -4.06 16.73 -18.78
C ALA A 176 -3.85 17.89 -17.79
N ALA A 177 -4.02 17.64 -16.48
CA ALA A 177 -3.68 18.60 -15.43
C ALA A 177 -2.17 18.85 -15.40
N ALA A 178 -1.34 17.81 -15.46
CA ALA A 178 0.12 17.92 -15.50
C ALA A 178 0.63 18.74 -16.70
N GLY A 179 0.03 18.56 -17.89
CA GLY A 179 0.36 19.33 -19.09
C GLY A 179 -0.07 20.81 -18.98
N LYS A 180 -1.24 21.07 -18.39
CA LYS A 180 -1.71 22.44 -18.11
C LYS A 180 -0.89 23.12 -17.01
N THR A 181 -0.43 22.37 -15.99
CA THR A 181 0.46 22.91 -14.97
C THR A 181 1.86 23.13 -15.51
N ALA A 182 2.43 22.28 -16.35
CA ALA A 182 3.75 22.50 -16.94
C ALA A 182 3.78 23.80 -17.77
N THR A 183 2.80 23.98 -18.66
CA THR A 183 2.68 25.18 -19.52
C THR A 183 2.31 26.45 -18.74
N ALA A 184 1.52 26.35 -17.69
CA ALA A 184 1.26 27.48 -16.79
C ALA A 184 2.46 27.80 -15.90
N THR A 185 3.22 26.79 -15.46
CA THR A 185 4.42 26.97 -14.64
C THR A 185 5.50 27.69 -15.43
N GLU A 186 5.74 27.33 -16.70
CA GLU A 186 6.70 28.04 -17.56
C GLU A 186 6.37 29.53 -17.73
N ARG A 187 5.09 29.86 -17.93
CA ARG A 187 4.62 31.25 -18.06
C ARG A 187 4.68 32.02 -16.74
N MET A 188 4.42 31.34 -15.61
CA MET A 188 4.51 31.93 -14.27
C MET A 188 5.96 32.10 -13.82
N THR A 189 6.86 31.18 -14.16
CA THR A 189 8.30 31.31 -13.86
C THR A 189 8.95 32.42 -14.66
N ALA A 190 8.60 32.58 -15.95
CA ALA A 190 9.09 33.69 -16.76
C ALA A 190 8.67 35.05 -16.19
N ARG A 191 7.39 35.18 -15.81
CA ARG A 191 6.86 36.41 -15.21
C ARG A 191 7.40 36.67 -13.80
N ALA A 192 7.62 35.62 -13.01
CA ALA A 192 8.20 35.76 -11.67
C ALA A 192 9.65 36.23 -11.74
N VAL A 193 10.45 35.74 -12.69
CA VAL A 193 11.84 36.19 -12.89
C VAL A 193 11.88 37.67 -13.29
N GLU A 194 10.98 38.12 -14.16
CA GLU A 194 10.86 39.52 -14.55
C GLU A 194 10.41 40.41 -13.38
N PHE A 195 9.48 39.96 -12.54
CA PHE A 195 8.99 40.71 -11.38
C PHE A 195 10.02 40.85 -10.26
N VAL A 196 10.84 39.80 -10.05
CA VAL A 196 11.95 39.84 -9.08
C VAL A 196 13.04 40.82 -9.56
N LYS A 197 13.24 40.95 -10.87
CA LYS A 197 14.20 41.88 -11.45
C LYS A 197 13.69 43.33 -11.44
N SER A 198 12.39 43.57 -11.61
CA SER A 198 11.80 44.92 -11.61
C SER A 198 11.60 45.50 -10.21
N HIS A 199 11.39 44.67 -9.18
CA HIS A 199 11.11 45.12 -7.80
C HIS A 199 11.90 44.33 -6.75
N PRO A 200 13.23 44.57 -6.60
CA PRO A 200 14.07 43.83 -5.67
C PRO A 200 13.65 44.02 -4.19
N ALA A 201 13.19 45.22 -3.82
CA ALA A 201 12.68 45.49 -2.48
C ALA A 201 11.37 44.72 -2.18
N GLY A 202 10.47 44.61 -3.17
CA GLY A 202 9.22 43.86 -3.04
C GLY A 202 9.45 42.34 -2.93
N ALA A 203 10.45 41.81 -3.63
CA ALA A 203 10.84 40.41 -3.52
C ALA A 203 11.36 40.05 -2.12
N VAL A 204 12.16 40.92 -1.50
CA VAL A 204 12.65 40.73 -0.13
C VAL A 204 11.50 40.74 0.88
N ILE A 205 10.53 41.65 0.72
CA ILE A 205 9.34 41.72 1.57
C ILE A 205 8.48 40.45 1.40
N ALA A 206 8.29 39.96 0.17
CA ALA A 206 7.53 38.74 -0.09
C ALA A 206 8.19 37.51 0.54
N VAL A 207 9.52 37.39 0.45
CA VAL A 207 10.29 36.31 1.09
C VAL A 207 10.19 36.39 2.61
N LEU A 208 10.26 37.59 3.19
CA LEU A 208 10.05 37.81 4.63
C LEU A 208 8.63 37.40 5.07
N CYS A 209 7.60 37.75 4.30
CA CYS A 209 6.22 37.32 4.57
C CYS A 209 6.06 35.79 4.51
N VAL A 210 6.67 35.11 3.53
CA VAL A 210 6.64 33.64 3.44
C VAL A 210 7.36 33.00 4.63
N LEU A 211 8.52 33.53 5.04
CA LEU A 211 9.22 33.08 6.25
C LEU A 211 8.37 33.26 7.51
N LEU A 212 7.66 34.38 7.62
CA LEU A 212 6.75 34.66 8.73
C LEU A 212 5.59 33.66 8.77
N LEU A 213 5.01 33.30 7.62
CA LEU A 213 3.98 32.26 7.51
C LEU A 213 4.52 30.88 7.92
N PHE A 214 5.74 30.51 7.52
CA PHE A 214 6.38 29.26 7.97
C PHE A 214 6.67 29.26 9.49
N ALA A 215 7.06 30.40 10.04
CA ALA A 215 7.23 30.56 11.48
C ALA A 215 5.90 30.43 12.24
N MET A 216 4.82 31.06 11.75
CA MET A 216 3.48 30.92 12.33
C MET A 216 2.92 29.49 12.21
N GLN A 217 3.23 28.78 11.12
CA GLN A 217 2.84 27.38 10.94
C GLN A 217 3.56 26.44 11.90
N SER A 218 4.79 26.77 12.28
CA SER A 218 5.56 26.03 13.29
C SER A 218 4.91 26.13 14.68
N CYS A 219 4.17 27.21 14.95
CA CYS A 219 3.38 27.40 16.16
C CYS A 219 2.01 26.69 16.13
N SER A 220 1.56 26.20 14.97
CA SER A 220 0.22 25.60 14.76
C SER A 220 0.26 24.07 14.61
N SER A 221 1.25 23.41 15.21
CA SER A 221 1.48 21.96 15.11
C SER A 221 0.48 21.08 15.88
N THR A 222 -0.66 21.63 16.30
CA THR A 222 -1.81 20.87 16.85
C THR A 222 -3.07 20.88 15.98
N MET A 223 -3.15 21.70 14.92
CA MET A 223 -4.36 21.80 14.06
C MET A 223 -4.12 21.47 12.57
N LEU A 224 -2.97 20.89 12.22
CA LEU A 224 -2.68 20.49 10.83
C LEU A 224 -3.19 19.08 10.44
N MET A 225 -3.78 18.33 11.37
CA MET A 225 -4.46 17.07 11.06
C MET A 225 -5.84 17.27 10.39
N LEU A 226 -6.40 18.49 10.43
CA LEU A 226 -7.69 18.78 9.81
C LEU A 226 -7.56 19.26 8.35
N GLY A 227 -6.46 19.93 8.00
CA GLY A 227 -6.25 20.51 6.67
C GLY A 227 -5.90 19.49 5.58
N ASN A 228 -5.19 18.41 5.90
CA ASN A 228 -4.84 17.35 4.94
C ASN A 228 -5.96 16.30 4.75
N ALA A 229 -7.03 16.34 5.55
CA ALA A 229 -8.22 15.53 5.34
C ALA A 229 -9.11 16.06 4.19
N GLY A 230 -9.00 17.35 3.86
CA GLY A 230 -9.81 18.00 2.82
C GLY A 230 -9.50 17.57 1.39
N ALA A 231 -8.26 17.15 1.10
CA ALA A 231 -7.89 16.67 -0.24
C ALA A 231 -8.37 15.22 -0.52
N GLY A 232 -8.79 14.48 0.52
CA GLY A 232 -9.46 13.18 0.39
C GLY A 232 -10.99 13.25 0.35
N ALA A 233 -11.58 14.41 0.66
CA ALA A 233 -13.02 14.57 0.85
C ALA A 233 -13.85 14.59 -0.45
N LEU A 234 -13.22 14.71 -1.63
CA LEU A 234 -13.92 14.56 -2.91
C LEU A 234 -14.18 13.08 -3.30
N GLY A 235 -13.72 12.12 -2.49
CA GLY A 235 -14.12 10.71 -2.57
C GLY A 235 -15.27 10.32 -1.65
N ALA A 236 -15.76 11.25 -0.81
CA ALA A 236 -16.74 10.99 0.24
C ALA A 236 -18.22 10.86 -0.23
N SER A 237 -18.46 10.63 -1.52
CA SER A 237 -19.76 10.12 -2.00
C SER A 237 -19.74 8.63 -2.34
N THR A 238 -18.62 7.93 -2.12
CA THR A 238 -18.52 6.47 -2.21
C THR A 238 -17.48 5.97 -1.22
N TYR A 239 -17.94 5.66 0.00
CA TYR A 239 -17.11 5.18 1.10
C TYR A 239 -16.83 3.67 0.95
N PRO A 240 -15.57 3.20 0.81
CA PRO A 240 -15.23 1.83 1.12
C PRO A 240 -15.04 1.74 2.64
N CYS A 241 -16.09 1.43 3.39
CA CYS A 241 -16.00 1.23 4.84
C CYS A 241 -15.27 -0.09 5.12
N GLU A 242 -14.29 -0.09 6.03
CA GLU A 242 -13.74 -1.33 6.59
C GLU A 242 -14.71 -1.85 7.66
N ASP A 243 -14.86 -3.19 7.82
CA ASP A 243 -15.83 -3.79 8.76
C ASP A 243 -15.70 -3.27 10.21
N ARG A 244 -14.48 -2.85 10.59
CA ARG A 244 -14.22 -2.24 11.91
C ARG A 244 -14.87 -0.88 12.07
N ASP A 245 -14.91 -0.07 11.01
CA ASP A 245 -15.48 1.28 11.06
C ASP A 245 -17.02 1.20 11.07
N MET A 246 -17.60 0.17 10.44
CA MET A 246 -19.03 -0.15 10.53
C MET A 246 -19.42 -0.54 11.97
N LEU A 247 -18.68 -1.46 12.59
CA LEU A 247 -18.93 -1.89 13.98
C LEU A 247 -18.74 -0.75 14.99
N ALA A 248 -17.78 0.14 14.76
CA ALA A 248 -17.58 1.32 15.61
C ALA A 248 -18.73 2.32 15.48
N ALA A 249 -19.26 2.49 14.26
CA ALA A 249 -20.44 3.31 14.03
C ALA A 249 -21.69 2.71 14.67
N GLU A 250 -21.91 1.39 14.55
CA GLU A 250 -23.01 0.69 15.22
C GLU A 250 -22.94 0.85 16.74
N ALA A 251 -21.75 0.66 17.34
CA ALA A 251 -21.58 0.87 18.78
C ALA A 251 -21.88 2.31 19.21
N ALA A 252 -21.46 3.32 18.42
CA ALA A 252 -21.74 4.71 18.69
C ALA A 252 -23.24 5.06 18.55
N TYR A 253 -23.93 4.46 17.58
CA TYR A 253 -25.38 4.63 17.44
C TYR A 253 -26.15 3.96 18.57
N CYS A 254 -25.76 2.75 18.99
CA CYS A 254 -26.38 2.10 20.15
C CYS A 254 -26.23 2.94 21.43
N THR A 255 -25.04 3.52 21.68
CA THR A 255 -24.89 4.40 22.85
C THR A 255 -25.75 5.65 22.77
N LEU A 256 -25.96 6.18 21.56
CA LEU A 256 -26.76 7.39 21.35
C LEU A 256 -28.27 7.07 21.47
N GLU A 257 -28.69 5.88 21.05
CA GLU A 257 -30.03 5.35 21.27
C GLU A 257 -30.31 5.11 22.75
N ASP A 258 -29.35 4.53 23.50
CA ASP A 258 -29.47 4.35 24.95
C ASP A 258 -29.60 5.68 25.69
N ASP A 259 -28.82 6.69 25.32
CA ASP A 259 -28.91 8.04 25.89
C ASP A 259 -30.26 8.71 25.55
N LEU A 260 -30.76 8.52 24.32
CA LEU A 260 -32.07 9.05 23.91
C LEU A 260 -33.21 8.36 24.67
N GLN A 261 -33.09 7.05 24.86
CA GLN A 261 -34.04 6.25 25.61
C GLN A 261 -34.07 6.70 27.07
N HIS A 262 -32.90 6.88 27.68
CA HIS A 262 -32.78 7.44 29.02
C HIS A 262 -33.40 8.83 29.11
N TYR A 263 -33.16 9.72 28.13
CA TYR A 263 -33.77 11.04 28.11
C TYR A 263 -35.30 10.98 28.07
N LEU A 264 -35.88 10.11 27.21
CA LEU A 264 -37.32 9.91 27.12
C LEU A 264 -37.90 9.33 28.42
N ASP A 265 -37.24 8.33 29.00
CA ASP A 265 -37.68 7.68 30.24
C ASP A 265 -37.62 8.63 31.44
N THR A 266 -36.70 9.60 31.43
CA THR A 266 -36.58 10.63 32.47
C THR A 266 -37.36 11.91 32.14
N TYR A 267 -38.01 11.99 30.98
CA TYR A 267 -38.61 13.22 30.47
C TYR A 267 -39.78 13.68 31.34
N GLU A 268 -40.69 12.77 31.69
CA GLU A 268 -41.86 13.06 32.55
C GLU A 268 -41.48 13.45 33.99
N SER A 269 -40.28 13.10 34.46
CA SER A 269 -39.82 13.47 35.82
C SER A 269 -38.92 14.71 35.86
N THR A 270 -38.34 15.10 34.73
CA THR A 270 -37.47 16.29 34.62
C THR A 270 -38.19 17.50 34.06
N HIS A 271 -39.33 17.31 33.39
CA HIS A 271 -40.16 18.37 32.86
C HIS A 271 -41.52 18.34 33.57
N ASP A 272 -41.65 19.22 34.57
CA ASP A 272 -42.90 19.47 35.27
C ASP A 272 -43.85 20.26 34.36
N TYR A 273 -45.10 19.79 34.26
CA TYR A 273 -46.15 20.43 33.48
C TYR A 273 -47.15 21.08 34.44
N ASP A 274 -46.67 22.02 35.25
CA ASP A 274 -47.48 22.95 36.05
C ASP A 274 -47.62 24.31 35.34
#